data_AF-A0A090EYC9-F1
#
_entry.id   AF-A0A090EYC9-F1
#
_cell.length_a   1.000
_cell.length_b   1.000
_cell.length_c   1.000
_cell.angle_alpha   90.00
_cell.angle_beta   90.00
_cell.angle_gamma   90.00
#
_symmetry.space_group_name_H-M   'P 1'
#
loop_
_entity.id
_entity.type
_entity.pdbx_description
1 polymer ?
#
loop_
_entity_poly.entity_id
_entity_poly.type
_entity_poly.pdbx_seq_one_letter_code
_entity_poly.pdbx_strand_id
1 'polypeptide(L)'
;MTKQQHDELSEAYFEHLLKHREAMVELRSDQLTTLDKSILSVSSGALGISIVFMDKIGGGSAGVSGYLLASWICFGAAISANITSYFTGSADAQREIDKLDNCVINSTAYESGGNLFRGATRLLNVAALVLFILGVISLALHAYTSTRTVPNGATTNTQPRATGNPQPPPATSSP
;
A
#
# COMPACT_ATOMS: atom_id res chain seq x y z
N MET A 1 -0.65 -41.12 41.32
CA MET A 1 -0.67 -40.95 39.86
C MET A 1 -0.01 -42.20 39.27
N THR A 2 -0.73 -42.98 38.46
CA THR A 2 -0.20 -44.21 37.85
C THR A 2 0.63 -43.88 36.62
N LYS A 3 1.60 -44.74 36.29
CA LYS A 3 2.52 -44.54 35.14
C LYS A 3 1.76 -44.32 33.81
N GLN A 4 0.66 -45.03 33.60
CA GLN A 4 -0.23 -44.84 32.45
C GLN A 4 -0.79 -43.42 32.34
N GLN A 5 -1.17 -42.79 33.46
CA GLN A 5 -1.75 -41.45 33.45
C GLN A 5 -0.70 -40.35 33.19
N HIS A 6 0.58 -40.61 33.48
CA HIS A 6 1.68 -39.73 33.12
C HIS A 6 2.02 -39.83 31.63
N ASP A 7 2.05 -41.05 31.09
CA ASP A 7 2.36 -41.29 29.67
C ASP A 7 1.26 -40.74 28.76
N GLU A 8 -0.02 -40.90 29.11
CA GLU A 8 -1.17 -40.33 28.37
C GLU A 8 -1.17 -38.78 28.38
N LEU A 9 -0.86 -38.16 29.53
CA LEU A 9 -0.75 -36.70 29.64
C LEU A 9 0.43 -36.17 28.82
N SER A 10 1.53 -36.91 28.77
CA SER A 10 2.71 -36.59 27.96
C SER A 10 2.39 -36.67 26.47
N GLU A 11 1.70 -37.72 26.02
CA GLU A 11 1.31 -37.92 24.62
C GLU A 11 0.37 -36.81 24.14
N ALA A 12 -0.67 -36.49 24.93
CA ALA A 12 -1.60 -35.41 24.62
C ALA A 12 -0.91 -34.03 24.59
N TYR A 13 0.07 -33.79 25.46
CA TYR A 13 0.87 -32.57 25.45
C TYR A 13 1.71 -32.45 24.18
N PHE A 14 2.40 -33.52 23.76
CA PHE A 14 3.19 -33.52 22.53
C PHE A 14 2.32 -33.36 21.29
N GLU A 15 1.15 -34.02 21.24
CA GLU A 15 0.18 -33.84 20.16
C GLU A 15 -0.27 -32.38 20.04
N HIS A 16 -0.54 -31.72 21.17
CA HIS A 16 -0.89 -30.30 21.19
C HIS A 16 0.24 -29.41 20.63
N LEU A 17 1.50 -29.67 20.98
CA LEU A 17 2.64 -28.92 20.46
C LEU A 17 2.83 -29.09 18.95
N LEU A 18 2.67 -30.33 18.45
CA LEU A 18 2.76 -30.63 17.02
C LEU A 18 1.66 -29.90 16.24
N LYS A 19 0.43 -29.91 16.76
CA LYS A 19 -0.70 -29.17 16.18
C LYS A 19 -0.46 -27.67 16.19
N HIS A 20 0.11 -27.13 17.27
CA HIS A 20 0.46 -25.71 17.34
C HIS A 20 1.53 -25.35 16.30
N ARG A 21 2.55 -26.19 16.14
CA ARG A 21 3.60 -26.02 15.13
C ARG A 21 3.02 -26.02 13.71
N GLU A 22 2.15 -26.98 13.40
CA GLU A 22 1.48 -27.06 12.10
C GLU A 22 0.72 -25.77 11.79
N ALA A 23 -0.08 -25.26 12.74
CA ALA A 23 -0.80 -24.00 12.59
C ALA A 23 0.14 -22.80 12.34
N MET A 24 1.31 -22.76 12.99
CA MET A 24 2.29 -21.69 12.76
C MET A 24 2.96 -21.79 11.38
N VAL A 25 3.20 -23.00 10.87
CA VAL A 25 3.71 -23.23 9.51
C VAL A 25 2.70 -22.78 8.46
N GLU A 26 1.42 -23.14 8.64
CA GLU A 26 0.33 -22.69 7.77
C GLU A 26 0.22 -21.17 7.76
N LEU A 27 0.17 -20.54 8.94
CA LEU A 27 0.14 -19.07 9.06
C LEU A 27 1.31 -18.40 8.34
N ARG A 28 2.52 -18.95 8.45
CA ARG A 28 3.70 -18.43 7.75
C ARG A 28 3.55 -18.54 6.24
N SER A 29 3.09 -19.68 5.74
CA SER A 29 2.83 -19.91 4.31
C SER A 29 1.82 -18.91 3.75
N ASP A 30 0.75 -18.65 4.50
CA ASP A 30 -0.29 -17.68 4.13
C ASP A 30 0.24 -16.25 4.09
N GLN A 31 1.08 -15.86 5.06
CA GLN A 31 1.72 -14.53 5.10
C GLN A 31 2.59 -14.31 3.85
N LEU A 32 3.40 -15.30 3.46
CA LEU A 32 4.26 -15.20 2.27
C LEU A 32 3.43 -15.18 0.97
N THR A 33 2.41 -16.02 0.88
CA THR A 33 1.49 -16.03 -0.27
C THR A 33 0.77 -14.69 -0.42
N THR A 34 0.37 -14.08 0.70
CA THR A 34 -0.30 -12.77 0.72
C THR A 34 0.67 -11.65 0.36
N LEU A 35 1.92 -11.74 0.80
CA LEU A 35 2.99 -10.82 0.39
C LEU A 35 3.17 -10.82 -1.12
N ASP A 36 3.31 -12.00 -1.74
CA ASP A 36 3.50 -12.13 -3.19
C ASP A 36 2.32 -11.52 -3.97
N LYS A 37 1.09 -11.82 -3.55
CA LYS A 37 -0.13 -11.24 -4.13
C LYS A 37 -0.15 -9.71 -3.97
N SER A 38 0.29 -9.20 -2.83
CA SER A 38 0.33 -7.76 -2.56
C SER A 38 1.35 -7.06 -3.45
N ILE A 39 2.56 -7.62 -3.60
CA ILE A 39 3.61 -7.09 -4.48
C ILE A 39 3.15 -7.10 -5.94
N LEU A 40 2.55 -8.20 -6.39
CA LEU A 40 2.01 -8.31 -7.74
C LEU A 40 0.92 -7.24 -7.98
N SER A 41 -0.02 -7.09 -7.05
CA SER A 41 -1.09 -6.10 -7.12
C SER A 41 -0.56 -4.67 -7.21
N VAL A 42 0.40 -4.31 -6.34
CA VAL A 42 1.03 -2.98 -6.35
C VAL A 42 1.78 -2.73 -7.66
N SER A 43 2.51 -3.73 -8.15
CA SER A 43 3.25 -3.65 -9.41
C SER A 43 2.31 -3.46 -10.61
N SER A 44 1.22 -4.23 -10.66
CA SER A 44 0.18 -4.08 -11.69
C SER A 44 -0.52 -2.73 -11.62
N GLY A 45 -0.80 -2.21 -10.41
CA GLY A 45 -1.37 -0.88 -10.21
C GLY A 45 -0.43 0.22 -10.69
N ALA A 46 0.85 0.16 -10.32
CA ALA A 46 1.86 1.12 -10.76
C ALA A 46 2.06 1.09 -12.29
N LEU A 47 2.09 -0.10 -12.90
CA LEU A 47 2.16 -0.25 -14.34
C LEU A 47 0.91 0.31 -15.04
N GLY A 48 -0.29 0.02 -14.52
CA GLY A 48 -1.55 0.55 -15.04
C GLY A 48 -1.59 2.08 -15.02
N ILE A 49 -1.17 2.69 -13.91
CA ILE A 49 -1.00 4.15 -13.81
C ILE A 49 0.01 4.64 -14.84
N SER A 50 1.16 3.97 -14.99
CA SER A 50 2.20 4.38 -15.94
C SER A 50 1.69 4.39 -17.39
N ILE A 51 0.90 3.38 -17.78
CA ILE A 51 0.29 3.30 -19.11
C ILE A 51 -0.76 4.40 -19.32
N VAL A 52 -1.65 4.62 -18.35
CA VAL A 52 -2.71 5.65 -18.44
C VAL A 52 -2.14 7.06 -18.55
N PHE A 53 -1.01 7.32 -17.89
CA PHE A 53 -0.37 8.63 -17.90
C PHE A 53 0.76 8.77 -18.93
N MET A 54 1.07 7.74 -19.71
CA MET A 54 2.14 7.73 -20.73
C MET A 54 2.06 8.96 -21.66
N ASP A 55 0.85 9.27 -22.16
CA ASP A 55 0.62 10.40 -23.07
C ASP A 55 0.50 11.76 -22.35
N LYS A 56 0.19 11.75 -21.05
CA LYS A 56 0.01 12.96 -20.23
C LYS A 56 1.32 13.51 -19.68
N ILE A 57 2.36 12.68 -19.59
CA ILE A 57 3.70 13.10 -19.14
C ILE A 57 4.36 14.08 -20.13
N GLY A 58 3.93 14.10 -21.40
CA GLY A 58 4.52 14.91 -22.48
C GLY A 58 3.98 16.34 -22.66
N GLY A 59 2.93 16.79 -21.95
CA GLY A 59 2.36 18.12 -22.22
C GLY A 59 1.36 18.63 -21.20
N GLY A 60 1.78 19.64 -20.43
CA GLY A 60 0.91 20.46 -19.58
C GLY A 60 1.06 20.16 -18.09
N SER A 61 2.03 20.81 -17.44
CA SER A 61 2.19 20.77 -15.98
C SER A 61 1.04 21.51 -15.30
N ALA A 62 -0.01 20.78 -14.93
CA ALA A 62 -0.88 21.21 -13.85
C ALA A 62 -0.08 21.10 -12.55
N GLY A 63 0.07 22.20 -11.81
CA GLY A 63 0.87 22.23 -10.60
C GLY A 63 0.42 21.16 -9.59
N VAL A 64 1.37 20.38 -9.08
CA VAL A 64 1.10 19.38 -8.04
C VAL A 64 0.69 20.12 -6.77
N SER A 65 -0.58 19.95 -6.35
CA SER A 65 -1.08 20.50 -5.10
C SER A 65 -0.46 19.77 -3.90
N GLY A 66 -0.20 20.48 -2.80
CA GLY A 66 0.31 19.88 -1.56
C GLY A 66 -0.57 18.75 -1.02
N TYR A 67 -1.89 18.86 -1.16
CA TYR A 67 -2.84 17.80 -0.75
C TYR A 67 -2.69 16.53 -1.58
N LEU A 68 -2.42 16.67 -2.89
CA LEU A 68 -2.16 15.54 -3.76
C LEU A 68 -0.88 14.84 -3.32
N LEU A 69 0.24 15.58 -3.19
CA LEU A 69 1.51 15.01 -2.76
C LEU A 69 1.41 14.31 -1.40
N ALA A 70 0.72 14.92 -0.42
CA ALA A 70 0.49 14.31 0.88
C ALA A 70 -0.28 12.98 0.77
N SER A 71 -1.29 12.90 -0.10
CA SER A 71 -2.03 11.66 -0.34
C SER A 71 -1.14 10.55 -0.92
N TRP A 72 -0.29 10.87 -1.89
CA TRP A 72 0.64 9.91 -2.49
C TRP A 72 1.65 9.36 -1.49
N ILE A 73 2.22 10.25 -0.65
CA ILE A 73 3.14 9.84 0.42
C ILE A 73 2.41 8.93 1.42
N CYS A 74 1.20 9.31 1.84
CA CYS A 74 0.42 8.50 2.78
C CYS A 74 0.08 7.12 2.21
N PHE A 75 -0.33 7.03 0.94
CA PHE A 75 -0.60 5.74 0.30
C PHE A 75 0.66 4.90 0.12
N GLY A 76 1.77 5.49 -0.33
CA GLY A 76 3.05 4.80 -0.46
C GLY A 76 3.54 4.26 0.89
N ALA A 77 3.41 5.06 1.95
CA ALA A 77 3.76 4.66 3.31
C ALA A 77 2.81 3.58 3.85
N ALA A 78 1.50 3.68 3.59
CA ALA A 78 0.52 2.66 3.99
C ALA A 78 0.78 1.31 3.31
N ILE A 79 1.04 1.31 2.00
CA ILE A 79 1.39 0.12 1.23
C ILE A 79 2.68 -0.50 1.78
N SER A 80 3.72 0.31 1.98
CA SER A 80 5.00 -0.16 2.53
C SER A 80 4.85 -0.76 3.93
N ALA A 81 4.07 -0.11 4.80
CA ALA A 81 3.79 -0.61 6.14
C ALA A 81 3.03 -1.95 6.10
N ASN A 82 2.08 -2.10 5.18
CA ASN A 82 1.32 -3.35 4.99
C ASN A 82 2.23 -4.49 4.50
N ILE A 83 3.04 -4.24 3.47
CA ILE A 83 4.05 -5.20 2.97
C ILE A 83 5.03 -5.61 4.08
N THR A 84 5.53 -4.64 4.84
CA THR A 84 6.46 -4.89 5.95
C THR A 84 5.79 -5.69 7.07
N SER A 85 4.49 -5.48 7.29
CA SER A 85 3.71 -6.24 8.26
C SER A 85 3.73 -7.73 7.94
N TYR A 86 3.56 -8.12 6.67
CA TYR A 86 3.65 -9.54 6.27
C TYR A 86 5.04 -10.14 6.52
N PHE A 87 6.10 -9.38 6.26
CA PHE A 87 7.46 -9.84 6.56
C PHE A 87 7.65 -10.08 8.06
N THR A 88 7.27 -9.11 8.89
CA THR A 88 7.38 -9.23 10.35
C THR A 88 6.48 -10.33 10.92
N GLY A 89 5.28 -10.54 10.36
CA GLY A 89 4.37 -11.62 10.76
C GLY A 89 4.94 -13.00 10.42
N SER A 90 5.53 -13.15 9.22
CA SER A 90 6.22 -14.39 8.84
C SER A 90 7.44 -14.70 9.73
N ALA A 91 8.16 -13.66 10.16
CA ALA A 91 9.27 -13.78 11.11
C ALA A 91 8.80 -14.08 12.53
N ASP A 92 7.63 -13.56 12.94
CA ASP A 92 6.99 -13.95 14.20
C ASP A 92 6.68 -15.45 14.22
N ALA A 93 6.04 -15.93 13.15
CA ALA A 93 5.68 -17.32 13.01
C ALA A 93 6.90 -18.24 12.98
N GLN A 94 7.97 -17.86 12.27
CA GLN A 94 9.19 -18.66 12.24
C GLN A 94 9.84 -18.79 13.62
N ARG A 95 9.96 -17.70 14.38
CA ARG A 95 10.50 -17.77 15.74
C ARG A 95 9.67 -18.66 16.64
N GLU A 96 8.36 -18.68 16.46
CA GLU A 96 7.48 -19.52 17.26
C GLU A 96 7.65 -21.02 16.91
N ILE A 97 7.81 -21.34 15.62
CA ILE A 97 8.17 -22.68 15.17
C ILE A 97 9.51 -23.12 15.77
N ASP A 98 10.52 -22.25 15.77
CA ASP A 98 11.84 -22.57 16.33
C ASP A 98 11.75 -22.87 17.84
N LYS A 99 10.91 -22.14 18.60
CA LYS A 99 10.67 -22.44 20.02
C LYS A 99 9.99 -23.79 20.22
N LEU A 100 9.00 -24.10 19.38
CA LEU A 100 8.28 -25.37 19.45
C LEU A 100 9.19 -26.55 19.10
N ASP A 101 10.02 -26.41 18.08
CA ASP A 101 10.99 -27.44 17.69
C ASP A 101 12.01 -27.69 18.80
N ASN A 102 12.52 -26.63 19.44
CA ASN A 102 13.41 -26.76 20.59
C ASN A 102 12.73 -27.45 21.78
N CYS A 103 11.46 -27.18 22.04
CA CYS A 103 10.68 -27.81 23.10
C CYS A 103 10.50 -29.33 22.86
N VAL A 104 10.16 -29.71 21.63
CA VAL A 104 9.98 -31.12 21.24
C VAL A 104 11.31 -31.88 21.26
N ILE A 105 12.38 -31.32 20.69
CA ILE A 105 13.69 -31.98 20.58
C ILE A 105 14.34 -32.15 21.96
N ASN A 106 14.29 -31.11 22.81
CA ASN A 106 14.97 -31.13 24.10
C ASN A 106 14.08 -31.63 25.25
N SER A 107 12.81 -31.98 24.96
CA SER A 107 11.82 -32.38 25.98
C SER A 107 11.69 -31.37 27.13
N THR A 108 11.81 -30.08 26.82
CA THR A 108 11.67 -29.00 27.80
C THR A 108 10.24 -28.48 27.85
N ALA A 109 9.87 -27.76 28.90
CA ALA A 109 8.57 -27.07 28.93
C ALA A 109 8.53 -25.96 27.88
N TYR A 110 7.39 -25.79 27.22
CA TYR A 110 7.20 -24.69 26.28
C TYR A 110 7.11 -23.36 27.03
N GLU A 111 8.01 -22.43 26.72
CA GLU A 111 7.99 -21.08 27.25
C GLU A 111 7.29 -20.12 26.27
N SER A 112 6.08 -19.70 26.62
CA SER A 112 5.38 -18.64 25.91
C SER A 112 5.99 -17.28 26.23
N GLY A 113 7.09 -16.95 25.58
CA GLY A 113 7.77 -15.65 25.69
C GLY A 113 7.41 -14.70 24.55
N GLY A 114 7.18 -13.43 24.87
CA GLY A 114 6.80 -12.39 23.91
C GLY A 114 7.83 -12.19 22.78
N ASN A 115 7.35 -12.00 21.55
CA ASN A 115 8.19 -11.73 20.39
C ASN A 115 8.05 -10.26 19.97
N LEU A 116 9.18 -9.59 19.78
CA LEU A 116 9.22 -8.20 19.29
C LEU A 116 8.53 -8.05 17.93
N PHE A 117 8.59 -9.09 17.09
CA PHE A 117 7.94 -9.07 15.78
C PHE A 117 6.42 -8.97 15.89
N ARG A 118 5.79 -9.67 16.83
CA ARG A 118 4.34 -9.55 17.09
C ARG A 118 3.91 -8.12 17.40
N GLY A 119 4.70 -7.42 18.21
CA GLY A 119 4.48 -6.00 18.51
C GLY A 119 4.63 -5.11 17.27
N ALA A 120 5.68 -5.34 16.50
CA ALA A 120 5.95 -4.61 15.26
C ALA A 120 4.85 -4.82 14.21
N THR A 121 4.42 -6.06 13.97
CA THR A 121 3.31 -6.39 13.04
C THR A 121 2.02 -5.67 13.42
N ARG A 122 1.68 -5.68 14.73
CA ARG A 122 0.49 -4.97 15.21
C ARG A 122 0.59 -3.46 14.98
N LEU A 123 1.74 -2.86 15.27
CA LEU A 123 1.98 -1.44 15.07
C LEU A 123 1.92 -1.08 13.57
N LEU A 124 2.56 -1.86 12.71
CA LEU A 124 2.59 -1.66 11.26
C LEU A 124 1.19 -1.73 10.65
N ASN A 125 0.36 -2.69 11.08
CA ASN A 125 -1.03 -2.80 10.62
C ASN A 125 -1.88 -1.58 11.01
N VAL A 126 -1.76 -1.12 12.27
CA VAL A 126 -2.48 0.08 12.73
C VAL A 126 -1.97 1.32 11.99
N ALA A 127 -0.66 1.47 11.83
CA ALA A 127 -0.05 2.58 11.09
C ALA A 127 -0.51 2.59 9.63
N ALA A 128 -0.53 1.42 8.96
CA ALA A 128 -1.01 1.30 7.59
C ALA A 128 -2.47 1.76 7.44
N LEU A 129 -3.35 1.36 8.37
CA LEU A 129 -4.74 1.79 8.38
C LEU A 129 -4.89 3.31 8.55
N VAL A 130 -4.18 3.89 9.52
CA VAL A 130 -4.22 5.33 9.78
C VAL A 130 -3.71 6.12 8.58
N LEU A 131 -2.56 5.72 8.02
CA LEU A 131 -1.97 6.34 6.83
C LEU A 131 -2.90 6.24 5.62
N PHE A 132 -3.57 5.10 5.43
CA PHE A 132 -4.53 4.93 4.35
C PHE A 132 -5.70 5.92 4.48
N ILE A 133 -6.31 6.04 5.66
CA ILE A 133 -7.42 6.97 5.90
C ILE A 133 -6.97 8.42 5.66
N LEU A 134 -5.81 8.82 6.17
CA LEU A 134 -5.25 10.16 5.95
C LEU A 134 -4.98 10.43 4.46
N GLY A 135 -4.52 9.42 3.73
CA GLY A 135 -4.34 9.48 2.27
C GLY A 135 -5.67 9.73 1.54
N VAL A 136 -6.72 8.98 1.88
CA VAL A 136 -8.07 9.15 1.29
C VAL A 136 -8.62 10.54 1.56
N ILE A 137 -8.53 11.03 2.80
CA ILE A 137 -9.00 12.38 3.16
C ILE A 137 -8.24 13.44 2.36
N SER A 138 -6.91 13.32 2.26
CA SER A 138 -6.07 14.27 1.51
C SER A 138 -6.41 14.28 0.02
N LEU A 139 -6.66 13.11 -0.57
CA LEU A 139 -7.06 12.98 -1.96
C LEU A 139 -8.44 13.61 -2.22
N ALA A 140 -9.40 13.38 -1.32
CA ALA A 140 -10.74 13.98 -1.41
C ALA A 140 -10.68 15.52 -1.33
N LEU A 141 -9.85 16.07 -0.42
CA LEU A 141 -9.60 17.51 -0.33
C LEU A 141 -8.96 18.07 -1.61
N HIS A 142 -8.00 17.35 -2.20
CA HIS A 142 -7.43 17.73 -3.50
C HIS A 142 -8.49 17.76 -4.61
N ALA A 143 -9.30 16.72 -4.73
CA ALA A 143 -10.36 16.65 -5.74
C ALA A 143 -11.38 17.78 -5.59
N TYR A 144 -11.80 18.06 -4.35
CA TYR A 144 -12.72 19.14 -4.03
C TYR A 144 -12.15 20.54 -4.33
N THR A 145 -10.87 20.78 -4.01
CA THR A 145 -10.23 22.06 -4.31
C THR A 145 -9.99 22.21 -5.81
N SER A 146 -9.45 21.19 -6.48
CA SER A 146 -9.16 21.19 -7.92
C SER A 146 -10.41 21.47 -8.78
N THR A 147 -11.55 20.87 -8.42
CA THR A 147 -12.83 21.11 -9.13
C THR A 147 -13.41 22.50 -8.89
N ARG A 148 -13.05 23.17 -7.80
CA ARG A 148 -13.46 24.55 -7.48
C ARG A 148 -12.56 25.62 -8.07
N THR A 149 -11.31 25.30 -8.37
CA THR A 149 -10.37 26.24 -9.00
C THR A 149 -10.62 26.43 -10.49
N VAL A 150 -11.54 25.67 -11.10
CA VAL A 150 -12.06 25.95 -12.45
C VAL A 150 -13.16 27.01 -12.31
N PRO A 151 -12.96 28.27 -12.72
CA PRO A 151 -13.97 29.31 -12.53
C PRO A 151 -15.19 29.00 -13.41
N ASN A 152 -16.34 28.81 -12.77
CA ASN A 152 -17.63 28.97 -13.43
C ASN A 152 -17.74 30.43 -13.92
N GLY A 153 -17.36 30.69 -15.18
CA GLY A 153 -17.59 31.98 -15.82
C GLY A 153 -16.36 32.66 -16.44
N ALA A 154 -15.68 32.00 -17.37
CA ALA A 154 -14.92 32.69 -18.41
C ALA A 154 -15.57 32.49 -19.78
N THR A 155 -16.88 32.74 -19.86
CA THR A 155 -17.51 33.17 -21.11
C THR A 155 -17.11 34.62 -21.35
N THR A 156 -15.91 34.84 -21.89
CA THR A 156 -15.61 36.10 -22.58
C THR A 156 -15.69 35.84 -24.07
N ASN A 157 -16.93 35.73 -24.56
CA ASN A 157 -17.22 35.89 -25.97
C ASN A 157 -17.89 37.27 -26.14
N THR A 158 -17.10 38.29 -26.49
CA THR A 158 -17.47 39.34 -27.46
C THR A 158 -16.30 40.30 -27.68
N GLN A 159 -15.65 40.19 -28.83
CA GLN A 159 -15.27 41.36 -29.62
C GLN A 159 -15.34 40.98 -31.11
N PRO A 160 -16.33 41.48 -31.86
CA PRO A 160 -16.34 41.40 -33.31
C PRO A 160 -15.40 42.46 -33.92
N ARG A 161 -14.45 41.98 -34.74
CA ARG A 161 -13.83 42.59 -35.92
C ARG A 161 -13.73 44.14 -36.02
N ALA A 162 -12.50 44.66 -36.02
CA ALA A 162 -12.10 45.83 -36.82
C ALA A 162 -10.58 45.71 -37.18
N THR A 163 -10.26 45.29 -38.42
CA THR A 163 -9.70 46.10 -39.53
C THR A 163 -8.17 46.24 -39.53
N GLY A 164 -7.51 45.71 -40.57
CA GLY A 164 -6.14 46.08 -40.90
C GLY A 164 -5.37 45.06 -41.75
N ASN A 165 -5.92 44.58 -42.87
CA ASN A 165 -5.06 44.03 -43.91
C ASN A 165 -4.41 45.23 -44.62
N PRO A 166 -3.07 45.31 -44.76
CA PRO A 166 -2.46 46.37 -45.55
C PRO A 166 -2.89 46.20 -47.02
N GLN A 167 -3.55 47.22 -47.54
CA GLN A 167 -3.90 47.33 -48.95
C GLN A 167 -2.61 47.47 -49.77
N PRO A 168 -2.35 46.64 -50.79
CA PRO A 168 -1.21 46.83 -51.67
C PRO A 168 -1.38 48.13 -52.49
N PRO A 169 -0.27 48.83 -52.82
CA PRO A 169 -0.33 50.10 -53.54
C PRO A 169 -0.94 49.93 -54.93
N PRO A 170 -1.70 50.92 -55.43
CA PRO A 170 -2.31 50.87 -56.75
C PRO A 170 -1.23 50.80 -57.84
N ALA A 171 -1.39 49.86 -58.76
CA ALA A 171 -0.59 49.78 -59.97
C ALA A 171 -0.80 51.05 -60.80
N THR A 172 0.25 51.85 -60.94
CA THR A 172 0.30 52.93 -61.92
C THR A 172 0.42 52.33 -63.31
N SER A 173 -0.71 52.19 -64.00
CA SER A 173 -0.75 52.13 -65.45
C SER A 173 -0.70 53.56 -65.99
N SER A 174 0.33 53.86 -66.79
CA SER A 174 0.38 55.05 -67.64
C SER A 174 0.90 54.66 -69.03
N PRO A 175 0.42 55.35 -70.07
CA PRO A 175 0.39 54.91 -71.47
C PRO A 175 1.74 54.90 -72.20
#